data_AF-A0A355SD02-F1
#
_entry.id   AF-A0A355SD02-F1
#
_cell.length_a   1.000
_cell.length_b   1.000
_cell.length_c   1.000
_cell.angle_alpha   90.00
_cell.angle_beta   90.00
_cell.angle_gamma   90.00
#
_symmetry.space_group_name_H-M   'P 1'
#
loop_
_entity.id
_entity.type
_entity.pdbx_description
1 polymer ?
#
loop_
_entity_poly.entity_id
_entity_poly.type
_entity_poly.pdbx_seq_one_letter_code
_entity_poly.pdbx_strand_id
1 'polypeptide(L)' 'SGGAQMAEAYIKHGFYLGFNGVITFKNAKKSIEVLKSIPADKILIETDCPYLAPVPKRGERNDSRN' A
#
# COMPACT_ATOMS: atom_id res chain seq x y z
N SER A 1 6.59 -0.15 -5.06
CA SER A 1 7.84 -0.93 -5.16
C SER A 1 8.92 -0.26 -4.33
N GLY A 2 9.04 -0.64 -3.07
CA GLY A 2 10.06 -0.12 -2.14
C GLY A 2 10.37 -1.20 -1.11
N GLY A 3 11.61 -1.30 -0.64
CA GLY A 3 11.99 -2.21 0.45
C GLY A 3 11.91 -1.52 1.81
N ALA A 4 12.00 -2.30 2.90
CA ALA A 4 11.93 -1.78 4.27
C ALA A 4 12.98 -0.68 4.54
N GLN A 5 14.21 -0.83 4.02
CA GLN A 5 15.27 0.18 4.16
C GLN A 5 14.89 1.54 3.56
N MET A 6 14.21 1.52 2.41
CA MET A 6 13.77 2.75 1.75
C MET A 6 12.60 3.39 2.51
N ALA A 7 11.67 2.57 3.02
CA ALA A 7 10.59 3.05 3.87
C ALA A 7 11.12 3.73 5.14
N GLU A 8 12.08 3.11 5.83
CA GLU A 8 12.72 3.68 7.02
C GLU A 8 13.37 5.04 6.73
N ALA A 9 14.09 5.16 5.63
CA ALA A 9 14.68 6.43 5.21
C ALA A 9 13.60 7.52 5.02
N TYR A 10 12.49 7.21 4.34
CA TYR A 10 11.40 8.16 4.14
C TYR A 10 10.72 8.56 5.46
N ILE A 11 10.46 7.61 6.35
CA ILE A 11 9.89 7.89 7.68
C ILE A 11 10.81 8.83 8.47
N LYS A 12 12.14 8.61 8.42
CA LYS A 12 13.13 9.47 9.09
C LYS A 12 13.10 10.91 8.58
N HIS A 13 12.75 11.10 7.30
CA HIS A 13 12.57 12.43 6.71
C HIS A 13 11.17 13.03 6.94
N GLY A 14 10.31 12.37 7.74
CA GLY A 14 9.00 12.86 8.10
C GLY A 14 7.89 12.58 7.07
N PHE A 15 8.17 11.76 6.06
CA PHE A 15 7.17 11.36 5.08
C PHE A 15 6.18 10.34 5.66
N TYR A 16 5.04 10.26 4.99
CA TYR A 16 4.04 9.23 5.17
C TYR A 16 4.11 8.26 3.99
N LEU A 17 3.74 7.01 4.20
CA LEU A 17 3.77 5.98 3.15
C LEU A 17 2.35 5.55 2.79
N GLY A 18 2.01 5.71 1.51
CA GLY A 18 0.73 5.32 0.93
C GLY A 18 0.67 3.85 0.58
N PHE A 19 -0.45 3.21 0.88
CA PHE A 19 -0.75 1.84 0.52
C PHE A 19 -2.12 1.78 -0.16
N ASN A 20 -2.17 1.10 -1.32
CA ASN A 20 -3.37 0.91 -2.11
C ASN A 20 -3.82 -0.56 -2.13
N GLY A 21 -4.78 -0.88 -3.01
CA GLY A 21 -5.39 -2.21 -3.12
C GLY A 21 -4.41 -3.36 -3.34
N VAL A 22 -3.18 -3.10 -3.81
CA VAL A 22 -2.14 -4.12 -3.98
C VAL A 22 -1.83 -4.85 -2.67
N ILE A 23 -1.99 -4.21 -1.51
CA ILE A 23 -1.72 -4.85 -0.20
C ILE A 23 -2.60 -6.08 0.05
N THR A 24 -3.75 -6.15 -0.62
CA THR A 24 -4.69 -7.27 -0.51
C THR A 24 -4.31 -8.47 -1.39
N PHE A 25 -3.28 -8.36 -2.23
CA PHE A 25 -2.90 -9.41 -3.18
C PHE A 25 -2.06 -10.49 -2.50
N LYS A 26 -2.28 -11.78 -2.85
CA LYS A 26 -1.52 -12.93 -2.29
C LYS A 26 0.01 -12.79 -2.39
N ASN A 27 0.50 -12.10 -3.42
CA ASN A 27 1.94 -11.93 -3.68
C ASN A 27 2.52 -10.64 -3.08
N ALA A 28 1.73 -9.84 -2.35
CA ALA A 28 2.18 -8.55 -1.79
C ALA A 28 3.07 -8.68 -0.54
N LYS A 29 3.76 -9.82 -0.36
CA LYS A 29 4.56 -10.16 0.83
C LYS A 29 5.51 -9.03 1.24
N LYS A 30 6.26 -8.49 0.28
CA LYS A 30 7.21 -7.40 0.52
C LYS A 30 6.53 -6.11 1.00
N SER A 31 5.39 -5.74 0.41
CA SER A 31 4.62 -4.56 0.85
C SER A 31 4.04 -4.76 2.25
N ILE A 32 3.61 -5.98 2.58
CA ILE A 32 3.13 -6.33 3.92
C ILE A 32 4.26 -6.25 4.96
N GLU A 33 5.46 -6.71 4.62
CA GLU A 33 6.64 -6.57 5.50
C GLU A 33 6.96 -5.11 5.78
N VAL A 34 6.96 -4.25 4.75
CA VAL A 34 7.14 -2.80 4.89
C VAL A 34 6.05 -2.19 5.77
N LEU A 35 4.77 -2.55 5.55
CA LEU A 35 3.65 -2.05 6.34
C LEU A 35 3.79 -2.42 7.82
N LYS A 36 4.32 -3.61 8.13
CA LYS A 36 4.55 -4.07 9.51
C LYS A 36 5.76 -3.40 10.17
N SER A 37 6.71 -2.88 9.39
CA SER A 37 7.93 -2.27 9.92
C SER A 37 7.80 -0.77 10.20
N ILE A 38 6.68 -0.14 9.84
CA ILE A 38 6.47 1.30 10.00
C ILE A 38 5.45 1.62 11.10
N PRO A 39 5.61 2.76 11.81
CA PRO A 39 4.61 3.25 12.75
C PRO A 39 3.25 3.48 12.09
N ALA A 40 2.16 3.14 12.79
CA ALA A 40 0.82 3.22 12.24
C ALA A 40 0.38 4.64 11.89
N ASP A 41 0.87 5.64 12.62
CA ASP A 41 0.63 7.06 12.38
C ASP A 41 1.32 7.60 11.12
N LYS A 42 2.16 6.80 10.47
CA LYS A 42 2.83 7.13 9.20
C LYS A 42 2.24 6.43 7.98
N ILE A 43 1.14 5.70 8.17
CA ILE A 43 0.45 4.96 7.10
C ILE A 43 -0.66 5.84 6.51
N LEU A 44 -0.70 5.92 5.19
CA LEU A 44 -1.83 6.46 4.45
C LEU A 44 -2.50 5.35 3.63
N ILE A 45 -3.82 5.41 3.55
CA ILE A 45 -4.63 4.52 2.72
C ILE A 45 -5.13 5.30 1.52
N GLU A 46 -4.97 4.71 0.34
CA GLU A 46 -5.47 5.23 -0.93
C GLU A 46 -6.06 4.10 -1.77
N THR A 47 -6.76 4.43 -2.85
CA THR A 47 -7.35 3.41 -3.74
C THR A 47 -6.62 3.30 -5.07
N ASP A 48 -5.98 4.38 -5.53
CA ASP A 48 -5.46 4.50 -6.89
C ASP A 48 -6.55 4.30 -7.97
N CYS A 49 -7.80 4.67 -7.68
CA CYS A 49 -8.89 4.66 -8.66
C CYS A 49 -8.54 5.51 -9.89
N PRO A 50 -8.74 5.02 -11.13
CA PRO A 50 -9.53 3.84 -11.52
C PRO A 50 -8.76 2.50 -11.61
N TYR A 51 -7.56 2.42 -11.05
CA TYR A 51 -6.64 1.29 -11.15
C TYR A 51 -6.54 0.50 -9.84
N LEU A 52 -5.84 -0.66 -9.91
CA LEU A 52 -5.40 -1.44 -8.76
C LEU A 52 -6.52 -1.82 -7.77
N ALA A 53 -7.67 -2.26 -8.28
CA ALA A 53 -8.79 -2.72 -7.47
C ALA A 53 -8.34 -3.80 -6.45
N PRO A 54 -8.69 -3.65 -5.15
CA PRO A 54 -8.35 -4.62 -4.13
C PRO A 54 -9.10 -5.94 -4.33
N VAL A 55 -8.62 -7.02 -3.72
CA VAL A 55 -9.35 -8.30 -3.61
C VAL A 55 -10.62 -8.07 -2.77
N PRO A 56 -11.79 -8.60 -3.20
CA PRO A 56 -12.00 -9.62 -4.23
C PRO A 56 -12.15 -9.12 -5.68
N LYS A 57 -12.16 -7.80 -5.91
CA LYS A 57 -12.42 -7.16 -7.22
C LYS A 57 -11.18 -7.02 -8.11
N ARG A 58 -10.11 -7.75 -7.79
CA ARG A 58 -8.84 -7.65 -8.53
C ARG A 58 -9.04 -8.04 -9.99
N GLY A 59 -8.65 -7.16 -10.91
CA GLY A 59 -8.81 -7.36 -12.35
C GLY A 59 -9.98 -6.59 -12.94
N GLU A 60 -10.86 -6.04 -12.09
CA GLU A 60 -11.89 -5.09 -12.48
C GLU A 60 -11.37 -3.65 -12.40
N ARG A 61 -12.08 -2.71 -13.03
CA ARG A 61 -11.83 -1.27 -12.86
C ARG A 61 -12.05 -0.93 -11.40
N ASN A 62 -11.13 -0.22 -10.75
CA ASN A 62 -11.37 0.26 -9.39
C ASN A 62 -12.35 1.43 -9.44
N ASP A 63 -13.45 1.33 -8.71
CA ASP A 63 -14.56 2.28 -8.75
C ASP A 63 -15.30 2.22 -7.42
N SER A 64 -15.84 3.34 -6.97
CA SER A 64 -16.58 3.43 -5.70
C SER A 64 -17.91 2.66 -5.71
N ARG A 65 -18.37 2.20 -6.87
CA ARG A 65 -19.59 1.41 -7.04
C ARG A 65 -19.39 -0.10 -6.93
N ASN A 66 -18.15 -0.57 -6.85
CA ASN A 66 -17.84 -2.02 -6.85
C ASN A 66 -18.09 -2.72 -5.52
#